data_AF-A0A496WGB9-F1
#
_entry.id   AF-A0A496WGB9-F1
#
_cell.length_a   1.000
_cell.length_b   1.000
_cell.length_c   1.000
_cell.angle_alpha   90.00
_cell.angle_beta   90.00
_cell.angle_gamma   90.00
#
_symmetry.space_group_name_H-M   'P 1'
#
loop_
_entity.id
_entity.type
_entity.pdbx_description
1 polymer ?
#
loop_
_entity_poly.entity_id
_entity_poly.type
_entity_poly.pdbx_seq_one_letter_code
_entity_poly.pdbx_strand_id
1 'polypeptide(L)'
;VEARRVLEAIDAAMAQDGATLLTADESADIEKHRDSLELALETAVTLELKRLIRALEEASEFYVARRMDNSVKQALAGKQIDEVDV
;
A
#
# COMPACT_ATOMS: atom_id res chain seq x y z
N VAL A 1 -4.93 5.83 -16.72
CA VAL A 1 -5.76 6.29 -15.58
C VAL A 1 -5.66 5.30 -14.43
N GLU A 2 -5.97 4.01 -14.63
CA GLU A 2 -5.95 3.00 -13.55
C GLU A 2 -4.58 2.83 -12.86
N ALA A 3 -3.51 2.59 -13.62
CA ALA A 3 -2.15 2.44 -13.07
C ALA A 3 -1.72 3.62 -12.19
N ARG A 4 -2.06 4.85 -12.59
CA ARG A 4 -1.72 6.06 -11.82
C ARG A 4 -2.45 6.13 -10.49
N ARG A 5 -3.72 5.68 -10.44
CA ARG A 5 -4.48 5.60 -9.19
C ARG A 5 -3.90 4.57 -8.23
N VAL A 6 -3.41 3.44 -8.75
CA VAL A 6 -2.75 2.41 -7.94
C VAL A 6 -1.44 2.94 -7.34
N LEU A 7 -0.63 3.65 -8.13
CA LEU A 7 0.59 4.31 -7.64
C LEU A 7 0.28 5.33 -6.54
N GLU A 8 -0.68 6.23 -6.79
CA GLU A 8 -1.08 7.24 -5.79
C GLU A 8 -1.59 6.59 -4.49
N ALA A 9 -2.33 5.47 -4.60
CA ALA A 9 -2.83 4.75 -3.44
C ALA A 9 -1.72 4.07 -2.63
N ILE A 10 -0.76 3.40 -3.29
CA ILE A 10 0.33 2.72 -2.58
C ILE A 10 1.28 3.73 -1.93
N ASP A 11 1.57 4.85 -2.61
CA ASP A 11 2.42 5.90 -2.07
C ASP A 11 1.79 6.55 -0.83
N ALA A 12 0.50 6.89 -0.91
CA ALA A 12 -0.22 7.45 0.21
C ALA A 12 -0.28 6.47 1.39
N ALA A 13 -0.44 5.18 1.09
CA ALA A 13 -0.43 4.15 2.10
C ALA A 13 0.94 4.08 2.81
N MET A 14 2.02 3.89 2.03
CA MET A 14 3.38 3.78 2.54
C MET A 14 3.81 5.02 3.33
N ALA A 15 3.41 6.22 2.89
CA ALA A 15 3.68 7.46 3.62
C ALA A 15 2.97 7.51 4.98
N GLN A 16 1.80 6.88 5.11
CA GLN A 16 1.02 6.89 6.35
C GLN A 16 1.56 5.91 7.39
N ASP A 17 1.83 4.66 6.99
CA ASP A 17 2.20 3.61 7.94
C ASP A 17 3.20 2.57 7.38
N GLY A 18 3.76 2.81 6.19
CA GLY A 18 4.79 1.93 5.63
C GLY A 18 6.01 1.80 6.56
N ALA A 19 6.47 2.93 7.13
CA ALA A 19 7.60 2.93 8.06
C ALA A 19 7.37 2.15 9.37
N THR A 20 6.11 1.86 9.73
CA THR A 20 5.77 1.14 10.98
C THR A 20 5.32 -0.30 10.73
N LEU A 21 4.75 -0.58 9.56
CA LEU A 21 4.17 -1.88 9.21
C LEU A 21 5.06 -2.73 8.30
N LEU A 22 6.13 -2.14 7.73
CA LEU A 22 7.06 -2.79 6.83
C LEU A 22 8.48 -2.76 7.36
N THR A 23 9.23 -3.80 7.03
CA THR A 23 10.69 -3.78 7.13
C THR A 23 11.30 -3.03 5.95
N ALA A 24 12.58 -2.64 6.05
CA ALA A 24 13.28 -1.97 4.96
C ALA A 24 13.31 -2.81 3.66
N ASP A 25 13.47 -4.13 3.78
CA ASP A 25 13.48 -5.04 2.63
C ASP A 25 12.09 -5.15 1.98
N GLU A 26 11.03 -5.22 2.79
CA GLU A 26 9.65 -5.26 2.31
C GLU A 26 9.24 -3.95 1.63
N SER A 27 9.60 -2.79 2.21
CA SER A 27 9.39 -1.49 1.58
C SER A 27 10.14 -1.37 0.26
N ALA A 28 11.40 -1.79 0.22
CA ALA A 28 12.20 -1.74 -1.00
C ALA A 28 11.63 -2.64 -2.13
N ASP A 29 11.05 -3.80 -1.80
CA ASP A 29 10.41 -4.66 -2.80
C ASP A 29 9.14 -4.03 -3.39
N ILE A 30 8.30 -3.41 -2.56
CA ILE A 30 7.11 -2.67 -3.02
C ILE A 30 7.53 -1.48 -3.89
N GLU A 31 8.52 -0.69 -3.44
CA GLU A 31 9.06 0.46 -4.17
C GLU A 31 9.58 0.04 -5.55
N LYS A 32 10.28 -1.09 -5.65
CA LYS A 32 10.76 -1.61 -6.94
C LYS A 32 9.63 -1.90 -7.93
N HIS A 33 8.52 -2.48 -7.48
CA HIS A 33 7.36 -2.75 -8.34
C HIS A 33 6.63 -1.46 -8.71
N ARG A 34 6.53 -0.52 -7.76
CA ARG A 34 5.98 0.82 -7.92
C ARG A 34 6.75 1.60 -9.00
N ASP A 35 8.08 1.63 -8.92
CA ASP A 35 8.95 2.30 -9.90
C ASP A 35 8.87 1.66 -11.28
N SER A 36 8.78 0.33 -11.34
CA SER A 36 8.61 -0.40 -12.60
C SER A 36 7.29 -0.02 -13.29
N LEU A 37 6.21 0.12 -12.50
CA LEU A 37 4.90 0.55 -13.02
C LEU A 37 4.92 2.02 -13.45
N GLU A 38 5.60 2.90 -12.70
CA GLU A 38 5.75 4.31 -13.08
C GLU A 38 6.52 4.47 -14.40
N LEU A 39 7.64 3.79 -14.56
CA LEU A 39 8.43 3.85 -15.81
C LEU A 39 7.61 3.34 -17.01
N ALA A 40 6.78 2.32 -16.80
CA ALA A 40 5.92 1.77 -17.84
C ALA A 40 4.78 2.71 -18.24
N LEU A 41 4.36 3.67 -17.38
CA LEU A 41 3.30 4.61 -17.73
C LEU A 41 3.62 5.48 -18.95
N GLU A 42 4.91 5.75 -19.18
CA GLU A 42 5.35 6.63 -20.28
C GLU A 42 5.45 5.91 -21.63
N THR A 43 5.67 4.59 -21.61
CA THR A 43 6.14 3.85 -22.79
C THR A 43 5.37 2.57 -23.09
N ALA A 44 4.66 2.01 -22.12
CA ALA A 44 4.09 0.66 -22.23
C ALA A 44 2.67 0.64 -22.81
N VAL A 45 2.35 -0.48 -23.45
CA VAL A 45 1.01 -0.83 -23.91
C VAL A 45 0.13 -1.32 -22.76
N THR A 46 -1.19 -1.14 -22.90
CA THR A 46 -2.20 -1.46 -21.88
C THR A 46 -2.07 -2.85 -21.23
N LEU A 47 -1.63 -3.87 -21.97
CA LEU A 47 -1.45 -5.22 -21.43
C LEU A 47 -0.30 -5.31 -20.43
N GLU A 48 0.81 -4.64 -20.71
CA GLU A 48 1.98 -4.61 -19.84
C GLU A 48 1.70 -3.81 -18.56
N LEU A 49 0.99 -2.69 -18.68
CA LEU A 49 0.50 -1.95 -17.52
C LEU A 49 -0.36 -2.81 -16.61
N LYS A 50 -1.29 -3.60 -17.16
CA LYS A 50 -2.12 -4.52 -16.35
C LYS A 50 -1.28 -5.56 -15.62
N ARG A 51 -0.24 -6.10 -16.26
CA ARG A 51 0.67 -7.05 -15.63
C ARG A 51 1.43 -6.41 -14.46
N LEU A 52 1.93 -5.19 -14.66
CA LEU A 52 2.67 -4.46 -13.63
C LEU A 52 1.80 -4.01 -12.46
N ILE A 53 0.56 -3.57 -12.73
CA ILE A 53 -0.43 -3.31 -11.68
C ILE A 53 -0.61 -4.54 -10.81
N ARG A 54 -0.88 -5.70 -11.43
CA ARG A 54 -1.09 -6.95 -10.70
C ARG A 54 0.13 -7.38 -9.89
N ALA A 55 1.33 -7.21 -10.45
CA ALA A 55 2.56 -7.51 -9.74
C ALA A 55 2.74 -6.61 -8.50
N LEU A 56 2.39 -5.31 -8.60
CA LEU A 56 2.40 -4.39 -7.47
C LEU A 56 1.33 -4.74 -6.42
N GLU A 57 0.13 -5.15 -6.85
CA GLU A 57 -0.93 -5.63 -5.95
C GLU A 57 -0.48 -6.87 -5.17
N GLU A 58 0.08 -7.86 -5.87
CA GLU A 58 0.60 -9.10 -5.25
C GLU A 58 1.78 -8.80 -4.29
N ALA A 59 2.70 -7.92 -4.70
CA ALA A 59 3.82 -7.48 -3.87
C ALA A 59 3.40 -6.64 -2.66
N SER A 60 2.18 -6.09 -2.62
CA SER A 60 1.68 -5.28 -1.50
C SER A 60 0.57 -5.98 -0.69
N GLU A 61 0.19 -7.21 -1.03
CA GLU A 61 -0.91 -7.93 -0.38
C GLU A 61 -0.68 -8.10 1.14
N PHE A 62 0.54 -8.48 1.53
CA PHE A 62 0.89 -8.65 2.94
C PHE A 62 0.82 -7.32 3.71
N TYR A 63 1.17 -6.22 3.06
CA TYR A 63 1.12 -4.89 3.65
C TYR A 63 -0.32 -4.44 3.87
N VAL A 64 -1.19 -4.66 2.88
CA VAL A 64 -2.62 -4.37 2.98
C VAL A 64 -3.26 -5.15 4.13
N ALA A 65 -2.92 -6.45 4.27
CA ALA A 65 -3.39 -7.26 5.40
C ALA A 65 -2.96 -6.68 6.76
N ARG A 66 -1.69 -6.29 6.90
CA ARG A 66 -1.16 -5.64 8.13
C ARG A 66 -1.85 -4.30 8.43
N ARG A 67 -2.14 -3.50 7.41
CA ARG A 67 -2.90 -2.24 7.56
C ARG A 67 -4.32 -2.49 8.07
N MET A 68 -5.01 -3.50 7.54
CA MET A 68 -6.35 -3.87 8.02
C MET A 68 -6.29 -4.32 9.49
N ASP A 69 -5.35 -5.19 9.86
CA ASP A 69 -5.17 -5.61 11.25
C ASP A 69 -4.89 -4.43 12.18
N ASN A 70 -4.05 -3.49 11.74
CA ASN A 70 -3.73 -2.29 12.51
C ASN A 70 -4.97 -1.38 12.66
N SER A 71 -5.71 -1.15 11.58
CA SER A 71 -6.94 -0.35 11.59
C SER A 71 -8.01 -0.95 12.50
N VAL A 72 -8.17 -2.28 12.51
CA VAL A 72 -9.11 -2.98 13.41
C VAL A 72 -8.67 -2.84 14.86
N LYS A 73 -7.37 -3.02 15.15
CA LYS A 73 -6.82 -2.82 16.50
C LYS A 73 -7.03 -1.39 16.99
N GLN A 74 -6.78 -0.39 16.15
CA GLN A 74 -7.02 1.02 16.50
C GLN A 74 -8.50 1.30 16.77
N ALA A 75 -9.40 0.78 15.93
CA ALA A 75 -10.84 0.97 16.13
C ALA A 75 -11.34 0.32 17.44
N LEU A 76 -10.82 -0.85 17.79
CA LEU A 76 -11.13 -1.52 19.05
C LEU A 76 -10.53 -0.79 20.26
N ALA A 77 -9.30 -0.28 20.14
CA ALA A 77 -8.63 0.47 21.20
C ALA A 77 -9.28 1.84 21.45
N GLY A 78 -9.65 2.57 20.39
CA GLY A 78 -10.34 3.86 20.49
C GLY A 78 -11.69 3.73 21.20
N LYS A 79 -12.40 2.62 21.01
CA LYS A 79 -13.66 2.33 21.69
C LYS A 79 -13.53 2.09 23.20
N GLN A 80 -12.34 1.70 23.70
CA GLN A 80 -12.08 1.62 25.15
C GLN A 80 -11.70 2.97 25.74
N ILE A 81 -11.13 3.88 24.94
CA ILE A 81 -10.73 5.21 25.42
C ILE A 81 -11.95 6.13 25.55
N ASP A 82 -12.98 5.95 24.71
CA ASP A 82 -14.27 6.67 24.82
C ASP A 82 -15.13 6.26 26.04
N GLU A 83 -14.70 5.30 26.87
CA GLU A 83 -15.34 4.98 28.17
C GLU A 83 -14.74 5.74 29.37
N VAL A 84 -13.78 6.65 29.13
CA VAL A 84 -13.19 7.50 30.19
C VAL A 84 -13.43 8.97 29.87
N ASP A 85 -14.69 9.39 29.97
CA ASP A 85 -15.02 10.77 30.32
C ASP A 85 -16.21 10.71 31.31
N VAL A 86 -15.87 10.79 32.60
CA VAL A 86 -16.78 10.96 33.74
C VAL A 86 -16.50 12.34 34.33
#